data_AF-A0A1H1E028-F1
#
_entry.id   AF-A0A1H1E028-F1
#
_cell.length_a   1.000
_cell.length_b   1.000
_cell.length_c   1.000
_cell.angle_alpha   90.00
_cell.angle_beta   90.00
_cell.angle_gamma   90.00
#
_symmetry.space_group_name_H-M   'P 1'
#
loop_
_entity.id
_entity.type
_entity.pdbx_description
1 polymer ?
#
loop_
_entity_poly.entity_id
_entity_poly.type
_entity_poly.pdbx_seq_one_letter_code
_entity_poly.pdbx_strand_id
1 'polypeptide(L)'
;MPTDENELPRKQRALSRRSVLLGSVAAGSLVLASAAPARALTYTIKTAAEHAALPIVWGYPFTSRATRGSGVDGYPGQTYSGHIGADYYATPRVGTTILAVADGTVSAVGDDGDVSRGVFVVVQHAAGVRSEYLHMERGSPLVSVGQRVSRWTPLGRTGNTGDVRPRTVSNAHLHLAIFSGPHRTGTVWNPAWLIESAPLPPTSAFEPTPVYRFWSALNDKHFWTADAAERDTVVARWPHIWTLEGTAYSAFTTPAPGTVPLYRFWNRLQDGHFYTANAAERDDVAARLTDTWKYEGIAYYVYPYDSTASGTVTVARFLNRQKGHHFYTSDASERDTVIARWPHIWYYEGDNFRVPTVGGRA
;
A
#
# COMPACT_ATOMS: atom_id res chain seq x y z
N MET A 1 75.67 28.76 -34.04
CA MET A 1 74.34 29.30 -34.32
C MET A 1 74.15 30.55 -33.46
N PRO A 2 74.47 31.74 -33.98
CA PRO A 2 74.46 32.96 -33.19
C PRO A 2 73.35 33.94 -33.63
N THR A 3 72.94 34.78 -32.66
CA THR A 3 72.59 36.22 -32.76
C THR A 3 71.36 36.63 -33.59
N ASP A 4 70.60 37.68 -33.31
CA ASP A 4 70.66 38.75 -32.31
C ASP A 4 69.31 39.48 -32.31
N GLU A 5 69.11 40.29 -31.28
CA GLU A 5 68.13 41.37 -31.21
C GLU A 5 68.29 42.35 -32.39
N ASN A 6 67.21 43.04 -32.79
CA ASN A 6 67.04 44.50 -32.67
C ASN A 6 66.12 45.15 -33.73
N GLU A 7 65.50 46.24 -33.27
CA GLU A 7 65.11 47.46 -34.00
C GLU A 7 63.84 47.52 -34.90
N LEU A 8 62.89 48.32 -34.41
CA LEU A 8 61.96 49.15 -35.19
C LEU A 8 62.71 50.29 -35.91
N PRO A 9 62.13 50.83 -37.00
CA PRO A 9 61.91 52.28 -36.99
C PRO A 9 60.57 52.77 -37.58
N ARG A 10 60.13 53.92 -37.04
CA ARG A 10 59.05 54.80 -37.52
C ARG A 10 59.43 55.55 -38.81
N LYS A 11 58.42 55.81 -39.66
CA LYS A 11 58.09 57.07 -40.40
C LYS A 11 56.89 56.74 -41.32
N GLN A 12 55.80 57.50 -41.46
CA GLN A 12 55.65 58.94 -41.71
C GLN A 12 54.18 59.37 -41.44
N ARG A 13 53.98 60.62 -41.00
CA ARG A 13 52.69 61.34 -40.98
C ARG A 13 52.46 62.05 -42.32
N ALA A 14 51.21 62.07 -42.81
CA ALA A 14 50.63 63.17 -43.59
C ALA A 14 49.09 63.13 -43.53
N LEU A 15 48.47 64.28 -43.76
CA LEU A 15 47.15 64.71 -43.27
C LEU A 15 45.99 64.52 -44.27
N SER A 16 44.78 64.47 -43.69
CA SER A 16 43.52 65.08 -44.13
C SER A 16 42.78 64.51 -45.35
N ARG A 17 41.57 64.00 -45.08
CA ARG A 17 40.32 64.61 -45.57
C ARG A 17 39.12 64.13 -44.74
N ARG A 18 38.41 65.08 -44.14
CA ARG A 18 37.04 64.90 -43.64
C ARG A 18 36.15 64.51 -44.82
N SER A 19 35.25 63.54 -44.65
CA SER A 19 33.82 63.64 -45.02
C SER A 19 33.02 62.36 -44.71
N VAL A 20 31.97 62.58 -43.92
CA VAL A 20 30.64 61.94 -43.92
C VAL A 20 30.49 60.51 -43.37
N LEU A 21 29.83 60.46 -42.21
CA LEU A 21 29.11 59.32 -41.64
C LEU A 21 28.08 58.77 -42.65
N LEU A 22 28.12 57.47 -42.90
CA LEU A 22 26.90 56.66 -43.04
C LEU A 22 27.00 55.52 -42.02
N GLY A 23 26.10 55.52 -41.05
CA GLY A 23 25.96 54.43 -40.08
C GLY A 23 25.37 53.21 -40.76
N SER A 24 26.10 52.10 -40.74
CA SER A 24 25.56 50.77 -40.96
C SER A 24 25.30 50.12 -39.59
N VAL A 25 24.02 50.07 -39.22
CA VAL A 25 23.55 49.19 -38.14
C VAL A 25 23.71 47.77 -38.65
N ALA A 26 24.68 47.04 -38.11
CA ALA A 26 24.76 45.59 -38.31
C ALA A 26 23.57 44.96 -37.57
N ALA A 27 22.53 44.59 -38.33
CA ALA A 27 21.48 43.72 -37.84
C ALA A 27 22.11 42.37 -37.51
N GLY A 28 22.40 42.13 -36.23
CA GLY A 28 22.70 40.80 -35.74
C GLY A 28 21.46 39.94 -35.94
N SER A 29 21.52 39.01 -36.89
CA SER A 29 20.50 37.99 -37.07
C SER A 29 20.42 37.16 -35.79
N LEU A 30 19.43 37.46 -34.95
CA LEU A 30 19.02 36.60 -33.86
C LEU A 30 18.46 35.33 -34.50
N VAL A 31 19.26 34.26 -34.51
CA VAL A 31 18.75 32.92 -34.80
C VAL A 31 17.85 32.55 -33.63
N LEU A 32 16.55 32.84 -33.78
CA LEU A 32 15.52 32.22 -32.97
C LEU A 32 15.59 30.73 -33.25
N ALA A 33 16.24 29.98 -32.36
CA ALA A 33 16.07 28.55 -32.32
C ALA A 33 14.57 28.29 -32.16
N SER A 34 13.93 27.80 -33.22
CA SER A 34 12.55 27.35 -33.15
C SER A 34 12.53 26.20 -32.15
N ALA A 35 12.04 26.45 -30.93
CA ALA A 35 11.72 25.39 -30.02
C ALA A 35 10.77 24.45 -30.76
N ALA A 36 11.13 23.17 -30.86
CA ALA A 36 10.21 22.15 -31.35
C ALA A 36 8.91 22.31 -30.54
N PRO A 37 7.72 22.31 -31.19
CA PRO A 37 6.48 22.49 -30.46
C PRO A 37 6.39 21.41 -29.39
N ALA A 38 6.17 21.84 -28.14
CA ALA A 38 5.91 20.92 -27.05
C ALA A 38 4.77 19.99 -27.49
N ARG A 39 5.00 18.68 -27.38
CA ARG A 39 3.98 17.69 -27.72
C ARG A 39 2.71 18.03 -26.95
N ALA A 40 1.59 18.20 -27.65
CA ALA A 40 0.32 18.48 -27.01
C ALA A 40 -0.06 17.31 -26.09
N LEU A 41 -0.34 17.62 -24.82
CA LEU A 41 -0.88 16.65 -23.87
C LEU A 41 -2.30 16.26 -24.32
N THR A 42 -2.65 14.99 -24.16
CA THR A 42 -4.01 14.50 -24.46
C THR A 42 -4.98 14.76 -23.31
N TYR A 43 -4.50 15.25 -22.19
CA TYR A 43 -5.23 15.49 -20.94
C TYR A 43 -4.99 16.91 -20.43
N THR A 44 -5.88 17.36 -19.54
CA THR A 44 -5.78 18.66 -18.89
C THR A 44 -4.98 18.54 -17.59
N ILE A 45 -4.06 19.48 -17.35
CA ILE A 45 -3.37 19.66 -16.07
C ILE A 45 -3.94 20.88 -15.33
N LYS A 46 -3.69 20.96 -14.02
CA LYS A 46 -4.28 21.92 -13.10
C LYS A 46 -3.22 22.75 -12.40
N THR A 47 -3.56 23.98 -12.05
CA THR A 47 -2.67 24.87 -11.30
C THR A 47 -2.60 24.47 -9.82
N ALA A 48 -1.59 24.94 -9.09
CA ALA A 48 -1.47 24.67 -7.64
C ALA A 48 -2.69 25.19 -6.85
N ALA A 49 -3.27 26.33 -7.25
CA ALA A 49 -4.47 26.87 -6.64
C ALA A 49 -5.70 25.96 -6.83
N GLU A 50 -5.85 25.39 -8.03
CA GLU A 50 -6.93 24.42 -8.31
C GLU A 50 -6.76 23.13 -7.50
N HIS A 51 -5.52 22.67 -7.27
CA HIS A 51 -5.26 21.52 -6.40
C HIS A 51 -5.69 21.82 -4.95
N ALA A 52 -5.31 22.99 -4.43
CA ALA A 52 -5.65 23.42 -3.08
C ALA A 52 -7.16 23.61 -2.87
N ALA A 53 -7.91 23.87 -3.94
CA ALA A 53 -9.36 24.05 -3.90
C ALA A 53 -10.16 22.72 -3.88
N LEU A 54 -9.51 21.57 -4.01
CA LEU A 54 -10.21 20.28 -3.94
C LEU A 54 -10.78 20.04 -2.54
N PRO A 55 -12.08 19.71 -2.40
CA PRO A 55 -12.72 19.44 -1.10
C PRO A 55 -12.41 18.02 -0.62
N ILE A 56 -11.13 17.64 -0.64
CA ILE A 56 -10.64 16.31 -0.28
C ILE A 56 -9.54 16.47 0.74
N VAL A 57 -9.68 15.77 1.86
CA VAL A 57 -8.66 15.72 2.90
C VAL A 57 -7.69 14.60 2.54
N TRP A 58 -6.48 14.98 2.14
CA TRP A 58 -5.44 14.04 1.70
C TRP A 58 -4.63 13.46 2.88
N GLY A 59 -4.08 12.28 2.66
CA GLY A 59 -3.14 11.59 3.54
C GLY A 59 -2.06 10.92 2.71
N TYR A 60 -0.91 10.66 3.34
CA TYR A 60 0.15 9.94 2.67
C TYR A 60 -0.21 8.45 2.50
N PRO A 61 0.15 7.80 1.37
CA PRO A 61 -0.24 6.42 1.07
C PRO A 61 0.59 5.36 1.81
N PHE A 62 1.47 5.76 2.73
CA PHE A 62 2.35 4.88 3.50
C PHE A 62 2.49 5.39 4.94
N THR A 63 2.99 4.53 5.83
CA THR A 63 3.29 4.89 7.23
C THR A 63 4.62 5.62 7.42
N SER A 64 5.49 5.59 6.41
CA SER A 64 6.74 6.35 6.35
C SER A 64 6.91 6.96 4.96
N ARG A 65 7.71 8.04 4.85
CA ARG A 65 7.95 8.69 3.56
C ARG A 65 8.73 7.77 2.62
N ALA A 66 8.18 7.55 1.43
CA ALA A 66 8.84 6.84 0.34
C ALA A 66 9.69 7.79 -0.50
N THR A 67 10.67 7.26 -1.22
CA THR A 67 11.42 8.03 -2.21
C THR A 67 10.54 8.25 -3.43
N ARG A 68 10.30 9.52 -3.79
CA ARG A 68 9.57 9.89 -5.00
C ARG A 68 10.45 9.66 -6.23
N GLY A 69 9.91 8.94 -7.20
CA GLY A 69 10.48 8.74 -8.53
C GLY A 69 9.95 9.75 -9.54
N SER A 70 9.47 9.24 -10.67
CA SER A 70 8.87 10.05 -11.74
C SER A 70 7.56 10.66 -11.30
N GLY A 71 7.33 11.93 -11.62
CA GLY A 71 6.06 12.64 -11.45
C GLY A 71 5.22 12.65 -12.72
N VAL A 72 4.20 13.50 -12.78
CA VAL A 72 3.28 13.60 -13.91
C VAL A 72 3.87 14.47 -15.03
N ASP A 73 3.79 14.01 -16.29
CA ASP A 73 4.16 14.78 -17.47
C ASP A 73 3.27 16.03 -17.63
N GLY A 74 3.89 17.16 -17.95
CA GLY A 74 3.25 18.49 -17.94
C GLY A 74 3.32 19.25 -16.61
N TYR A 75 3.67 18.60 -15.49
CA TYR A 75 3.93 19.29 -14.22
C TYR A 75 5.44 19.47 -13.96
N PRO A 76 5.84 20.44 -13.11
CA PRO A 76 7.24 20.58 -12.71
C PRO A 76 7.78 19.33 -12.01
N GLY A 77 9.01 18.96 -12.32
CA GLY A 77 9.75 17.86 -11.68
C GLY A 77 10.24 16.79 -12.67
N GLN A 78 10.97 15.81 -12.15
CA GLN A 78 11.47 14.67 -12.95
C GLN A 78 10.30 13.79 -13.41
N THR A 79 10.23 13.51 -14.72
CA THR A 79 9.21 12.66 -15.35
C THR A 79 9.67 12.23 -16.76
N TYR A 80 8.84 11.44 -17.46
CA TYR A 80 9.01 11.06 -18.86
C TYR A 80 7.70 11.25 -19.62
N SER A 81 7.78 11.35 -20.96
CA SER A 81 6.62 11.69 -21.79
C SER A 81 5.46 10.70 -21.62
N GLY A 82 4.28 11.23 -21.32
CA GLY A 82 3.03 10.47 -21.16
C GLY A 82 2.83 9.82 -19.79
N HIS A 83 3.69 10.08 -18.81
CA HIS A 83 3.51 9.57 -17.44
C HIS A 83 2.37 10.33 -16.72
N ILE A 84 1.29 9.64 -16.35
CA ILE A 84 0.06 10.26 -15.82
C ILE A 84 -0.20 9.95 -14.34
N GLY A 85 0.87 9.68 -13.60
CA GLY A 85 0.88 9.48 -12.16
C GLY A 85 2.22 9.83 -11.55
N ALA A 86 2.39 9.52 -10.27
CA ALA A 86 3.66 9.64 -9.58
C ALA A 86 4.09 8.29 -9.02
N ASP A 87 5.37 7.98 -9.16
CA ASP A 87 5.97 6.73 -8.69
C ASP A 87 6.57 6.92 -7.30
N TYR A 88 6.26 6.01 -6.38
CA TYR A 88 6.74 6.02 -4.99
C TYR A 88 7.45 4.71 -4.65
N TYR A 89 8.72 4.80 -4.31
CA TYR A 89 9.57 3.69 -3.91
C TYR A 89 9.59 3.55 -2.38
N ALA A 90 8.70 2.72 -1.85
CA ALA A 90 8.67 2.39 -0.43
C ALA A 90 9.76 1.39 -0.04
N THR A 91 10.02 1.26 1.27
CA THR A 91 10.95 0.26 1.82
C THR A 91 10.20 -0.61 2.84
N PRO A 92 10.12 -1.94 2.63
CA PRO A 92 10.63 -2.70 1.48
C PRO A 92 9.90 -2.36 0.16
N ARG A 93 10.55 -2.61 -0.99
CA ARG A 93 9.99 -2.24 -2.30
C ARG A 93 8.79 -3.08 -2.71
N VAL A 94 8.82 -4.38 -2.40
CA VAL A 94 7.69 -5.30 -2.54
C VAL A 94 7.11 -5.55 -1.15
N GLY A 95 5.79 -5.69 -1.07
CA GLY A 95 5.09 -6.06 0.15
C GLY A 95 4.74 -4.91 1.09
N THR A 96 5.15 -3.67 0.79
CA THR A 96 4.78 -2.52 1.64
C THR A 96 3.29 -2.21 1.47
N THR A 97 2.58 -2.11 2.60
CA THR A 97 1.15 -1.78 2.61
C THR A 97 0.88 -0.41 2.01
N ILE A 98 0.01 -0.37 1.00
CA ILE A 98 -0.50 0.85 0.37
C ILE A 98 -1.78 1.27 1.07
N LEU A 99 -1.87 2.54 1.45
CA LEU A 99 -3.00 3.13 2.15
C LEU A 99 -3.80 4.07 1.24
N ALA A 100 -5.12 4.12 1.43
CA ALA A 100 -5.97 5.06 0.73
C ALA A 100 -5.57 6.51 1.03
N VAL A 101 -5.32 7.32 0.01
CA VAL A 101 -4.90 8.72 0.20
C VAL A 101 -6.03 9.64 0.66
N ALA A 102 -7.28 9.21 0.58
CA ALA A 102 -8.46 9.96 1.02
C ALA A 102 -9.68 9.04 1.20
N ASP A 103 -10.69 9.54 1.90
CA ASP A 103 -11.99 8.88 2.03
C ASP A 103 -12.65 8.66 0.67
N GLY A 104 -13.32 7.52 0.48
CA GLY A 104 -14.00 7.24 -0.77
C GLY A 104 -14.68 5.87 -0.81
N THR A 105 -15.04 5.48 -2.02
CA THR A 105 -15.62 4.17 -2.33
C THR A 105 -14.75 3.48 -3.37
N VAL A 106 -14.38 2.23 -3.13
CA VAL A 106 -13.64 1.41 -4.09
C VAL A 106 -14.51 1.20 -5.33
N SER A 107 -14.06 1.71 -6.48
CA SER A 107 -14.81 1.63 -7.74
C SER A 107 -14.28 0.54 -8.68
N ALA A 108 -13.04 0.09 -8.50
CA ALA A 108 -12.49 -1.05 -9.23
C ALA A 108 -11.36 -1.73 -8.46
N VAL A 109 -11.26 -3.04 -8.61
CA VAL A 109 -10.13 -3.88 -8.20
C VAL A 109 -9.90 -4.86 -9.34
N GLY A 110 -8.65 -5.08 -9.75
CA GLY A 110 -8.39 -6.01 -10.83
C GLY A 110 -6.91 -6.29 -11.05
N ASP A 111 -6.65 -7.12 -12.05
CA ASP A 111 -5.31 -7.55 -12.47
C ASP A 111 -5.27 -7.54 -14.01
N ASP A 112 -4.59 -6.55 -14.58
CA ASP A 112 -4.32 -6.49 -16.03
C ASP A 112 -3.16 -7.42 -16.43
N GLY A 113 -2.62 -8.19 -15.50
CA GLY A 113 -1.46 -9.06 -15.68
C GLY A 113 -0.17 -8.27 -15.74
N ASP A 114 0.72 -8.67 -16.65
CA ASP A 114 2.08 -8.16 -16.73
C ASP A 114 2.22 -7.01 -17.74
N VAL A 115 1.13 -6.27 -17.91
CA VAL A 115 0.97 -5.12 -18.82
C VAL A 115 0.16 -4.02 -18.15
N SER A 116 0.21 -2.80 -18.70
CA SER A 116 -0.63 -1.68 -18.25
C SER A 116 -0.52 -1.46 -16.74
N ARG A 117 -1.63 -1.59 -15.99
CA ARG A 117 -1.75 -1.29 -14.56
C ARG A 117 -1.21 -2.38 -13.64
N GLY A 118 -1.09 -3.60 -14.13
CA GLY A 118 -0.88 -4.75 -13.27
C GLY A 118 -2.05 -4.99 -12.34
N VAL A 119 -1.76 -5.39 -11.11
CA VAL A 119 -2.76 -5.47 -10.05
C VAL A 119 -3.02 -4.06 -9.53
N PHE A 120 -4.29 -3.68 -9.44
CA PHE A 120 -4.67 -2.31 -9.10
C PHE A 120 -5.90 -2.25 -8.20
N VAL A 121 -6.02 -1.11 -7.52
CA VAL A 121 -7.22 -0.65 -6.83
C VAL A 121 -7.54 0.76 -7.32
N VAL A 122 -8.82 1.09 -7.47
CA VAL A 122 -9.31 2.44 -7.79
C VAL A 122 -10.30 2.88 -6.71
N VAL A 123 -10.11 4.08 -6.18
CA VAL A 123 -11.00 4.68 -5.18
C VAL A 123 -11.60 5.97 -5.75
N GLN A 124 -12.93 6.02 -5.79
CA GLN A 124 -13.70 7.20 -6.13
C GLN A 124 -13.87 8.09 -4.89
N HIS A 125 -13.54 9.37 -5.03
CA HIS A 125 -13.64 10.40 -4.00
C HIS A 125 -14.70 11.45 -4.35
N ALA A 126 -14.85 12.45 -3.47
CA ALA A 126 -15.66 13.63 -3.73
C ALA A 126 -15.19 14.40 -4.99
N ALA A 127 -16.04 15.33 -5.47
CA ALA A 127 -15.77 16.17 -6.64
C ALA A 127 -15.44 15.40 -7.95
N GLY A 128 -15.87 14.15 -8.07
CA GLY A 128 -15.60 13.32 -9.26
C GLY A 128 -14.13 12.94 -9.44
N VAL A 129 -13.29 13.13 -8.42
CA VAL A 129 -11.87 12.74 -8.42
C VAL A 129 -11.75 11.28 -8.06
N ARG A 130 -10.86 10.56 -8.74
CA ARG A 130 -10.46 9.19 -8.36
C ARG A 130 -8.96 9.08 -8.21
N SER A 131 -8.54 8.19 -7.32
CA SER A 131 -7.15 7.73 -7.19
C SER A 131 -7.02 6.30 -7.68
N GLU A 132 -5.96 6.01 -8.43
CA GLU A 132 -5.61 4.68 -8.90
C GLU A 132 -4.25 4.27 -8.33
N TYR A 133 -4.19 3.07 -7.76
CA TYR A 133 -3.03 2.49 -7.10
C TYR A 133 -2.63 1.25 -7.88
N LEU A 134 -1.49 1.28 -8.55
CA LEU A 134 -1.09 0.30 -9.56
C LEU A 134 0.10 -0.54 -9.09
N HIS A 135 0.45 -1.54 -9.89
CA HIS A 135 1.63 -2.41 -9.74
C HIS A 135 1.65 -3.19 -8.43
N MET A 136 0.49 -3.47 -7.84
CA MET A 136 0.41 -4.22 -6.58
C MET A 136 0.89 -5.67 -6.75
N GLU A 137 1.17 -6.35 -5.64
CA GLU A 137 1.40 -7.80 -5.65
C GLU A 137 0.09 -8.56 -5.96
N ARG A 138 0.17 -9.66 -6.74
CA ARG A 138 -1.01 -10.50 -7.05
C ARG A 138 -1.58 -11.10 -5.77
N GLY A 139 -2.89 -11.03 -5.62
CA GLY A 139 -3.60 -11.48 -4.41
C GLY A 139 -3.48 -10.54 -3.21
N SER A 140 -2.75 -9.42 -3.33
CA SER A 140 -2.61 -8.45 -2.22
C SER A 140 -3.78 -7.47 -2.01
N PRO A 141 -4.69 -7.19 -2.98
CA PRO A 141 -5.82 -6.30 -2.69
C PRO A 141 -6.64 -6.76 -1.49
N LEU A 142 -6.84 -5.86 -0.53
CA LEU A 142 -7.53 -6.11 0.75
C LEU A 142 -8.98 -5.62 0.76
N VAL A 143 -9.42 -5.04 -0.36
CA VAL A 143 -10.71 -4.37 -0.50
C VAL A 143 -11.49 -4.92 -1.68
N SER A 144 -12.80 -4.71 -1.68
CA SER A 144 -13.71 -5.14 -2.75
C SER A 144 -14.44 -3.94 -3.36
N VAL A 145 -14.86 -4.06 -4.63
CA VAL A 145 -15.68 -3.04 -5.30
C VAL A 145 -16.95 -2.75 -4.49
N GLY A 146 -17.26 -1.46 -4.32
CA GLY A 146 -18.38 -0.98 -3.51
C GLY A 146 -18.05 -0.74 -2.02
N GLN A 147 -16.90 -1.21 -1.53
CA GLN A 147 -16.47 -0.97 -0.15
C GLN A 147 -16.19 0.52 0.08
N ARG A 148 -16.76 1.09 1.14
CA ARG A 148 -16.34 2.41 1.64
C ARG A 148 -15.00 2.28 2.35
N VAL A 149 -14.08 3.18 2.03
CA VAL A 149 -12.76 3.28 2.65
C VAL A 149 -12.60 4.66 3.24
N SER A 150 -12.01 4.73 4.43
CA SER A 150 -11.55 5.99 4.99
C SER A 150 -10.10 6.24 4.55
N ARG A 151 -9.65 7.49 4.61
CA ARG A 151 -8.24 7.86 4.50
C ARG A 151 -7.42 6.95 5.42
N TRP A 152 -6.34 6.44 4.85
CA TRP A 152 -5.44 5.45 5.43
C TRP A 152 -5.96 4.02 5.55
N THR A 153 -7.14 3.69 5.04
CA THR A 153 -7.57 2.29 4.91
C THR A 153 -6.60 1.56 3.99
N PRO A 154 -5.99 0.46 4.42
CA PRO A 154 -5.13 -0.34 3.55
C PRO A 154 -5.86 -0.94 2.36
N LEU A 155 -5.23 -0.83 1.19
CA LEU A 155 -5.81 -1.22 -0.10
C LEU A 155 -5.16 -2.48 -0.66
N GLY A 156 -3.86 -2.65 -0.44
CA GLY A 156 -3.06 -3.77 -0.95
C GLY A 156 -1.59 -3.56 -0.64
N ARG A 157 -0.70 -4.24 -1.38
CA ARG A 157 0.75 -4.16 -1.15
C ARG A 157 1.50 -3.79 -2.42
N THR A 158 2.58 -3.02 -2.29
CA THR A 158 3.46 -2.70 -3.41
C THR A 158 4.01 -3.97 -4.05
N GLY A 159 4.13 -3.96 -5.37
CA GLY A 159 4.66 -5.06 -6.14
C GLY A 159 5.35 -4.56 -7.42
N ASN A 160 5.44 -5.42 -8.41
CA ASN A 160 6.05 -5.13 -9.71
C ASN A 160 5.24 -5.70 -10.89
N THR A 161 3.93 -5.91 -10.69
CA THR A 161 3.02 -6.33 -11.78
C THR A 161 2.79 -5.18 -12.76
N GLY A 162 2.25 -5.47 -13.94
CA GLY A 162 2.01 -4.44 -14.96
C GLY A 162 3.28 -3.97 -15.66
N ASP A 163 3.26 -2.73 -16.17
CA ASP A 163 4.32 -2.15 -17.00
C ASP A 163 5.53 -1.59 -16.21
N VAL A 164 6.03 -2.36 -15.24
CA VAL A 164 7.27 -2.03 -14.49
C VAL A 164 8.49 -2.56 -15.24
N ARG A 165 9.44 -1.69 -15.63
CA ARG A 165 10.59 -2.05 -16.49
C ARG A 165 11.96 -1.61 -15.96
N PRO A 166 12.96 -2.52 -15.90
CA PRO A 166 12.79 -3.97 -15.85
C PRO A 166 11.92 -4.40 -14.66
N ARG A 167 11.23 -5.54 -14.78
CA ARG A 167 10.42 -6.10 -13.69
C ARG A 167 11.32 -6.78 -12.66
N THR A 168 11.74 -6.02 -11.66
CA THR A 168 12.60 -6.49 -10.58
C THR A 168 12.06 -6.02 -9.22
N VAL A 169 12.53 -6.63 -8.13
CA VAL A 169 12.23 -6.14 -6.78
C VAL A 169 12.77 -4.72 -6.59
N SER A 170 13.93 -4.40 -7.17
CA SER A 170 14.51 -3.05 -7.11
C SER A 170 13.66 -1.99 -7.81
N ASN A 171 12.81 -2.37 -8.76
CA ASN A 171 11.92 -1.45 -9.47
C ASN A 171 10.46 -1.54 -9.02
N ALA A 172 10.13 -2.38 -8.04
CA ALA A 172 8.81 -2.39 -7.43
C ALA A 172 8.50 -1.03 -6.80
N HIS A 173 7.31 -0.51 -7.07
CA HIS A 173 6.85 0.81 -6.63
C HIS A 173 5.33 0.87 -6.63
N LEU A 174 4.79 1.87 -5.93
CA LEU A 174 3.42 2.33 -6.16
C LEU A 174 3.45 3.35 -7.29
N HIS A 175 2.73 3.09 -8.38
CA HIS A 175 2.32 4.15 -9.29
C HIS A 175 0.94 4.65 -8.84
N LEU A 176 0.86 5.93 -8.48
CA LEU A 176 -0.36 6.58 -8.02
C LEU A 176 -0.78 7.64 -9.02
N ALA A 177 -1.95 7.45 -9.64
CA ALA A 177 -2.56 8.43 -10.53
C ALA A 177 -3.80 9.04 -9.86
N ILE A 178 -3.99 10.36 -10.01
CA ILE A 178 -5.18 11.06 -9.49
C ILE A 178 -5.80 11.86 -10.63
N PHE A 179 -7.08 11.64 -10.92
CA PHE A 179 -7.72 12.24 -12.08
C PHE A 179 -9.24 12.38 -11.94
N SER A 180 -9.82 13.26 -12.74
CA SER A 180 -11.26 13.38 -12.93
C SER A 180 -11.62 13.27 -14.41
N GLY A 181 -12.79 12.69 -14.71
CA GLY A 181 -13.17 12.36 -16.08
C GLY A 181 -12.50 11.09 -16.63
N PRO A 182 -12.39 10.92 -17.96
CA PRO A 182 -11.84 9.70 -18.55
C PRO A 182 -10.32 9.57 -18.35
N HIS A 183 -9.81 8.35 -18.29
CA HIS A 183 -8.37 8.09 -18.20
C HIS A 183 -7.65 8.57 -19.47
N ARG A 184 -6.47 9.17 -19.35
CA ARG A 184 -5.63 9.74 -20.45
C ARG A 184 -6.22 10.89 -21.26
N THR A 185 -7.50 11.22 -21.10
CA THR A 185 -8.16 12.34 -21.81
C THR A 185 -8.91 13.32 -20.91
N GLY A 186 -9.08 12.98 -19.63
CA GLY A 186 -9.67 13.85 -18.62
C GLY A 186 -8.68 14.84 -18.01
N THR A 187 -8.88 15.16 -16.73
CA THR A 187 -7.97 16.01 -15.95
C THR A 187 -7.06 15.15 -15.11
N VAL A 188 -5.75 15.37 -15.18
CA VAL A 188 -4.75 14.72 -14.32
C VAL A 188 -4.31 15.71 -13.23
N TRP A 189 -4.44 15.28 -11.98
CA TRP A 189 -3.99 16.01 -10.79
C TRP A 189 -2.62 15.47 -10.38
N ASN A 190 -1.69 16.36 -10.06
CA ASN A 190 -0.35 16.00 -9.62
C ASN A 190 -0.39 15.44 -8.18
N PRO A 191 -0.14 14.14 -7.97
CA PRO A 191 -0.15 13.56 -6.63
C PRO A 191 0.89 14.22 -5.71
N ALA A 192 2.01 14.69 -6.27
CA ALA A 192 3.06 15.34 -5.51
C ALA A 192 2.55 16.55 -4.72
N TRP A 193 1.70 17.37 -5.34
CA TRP A 193 1.12 18.56 -4.70
C TRP A 193 -0.01 18.23 -3.72
N LEU A 194 -0.65 17.06 -3.87
CA LEU A 194 -1.78 16.66 -3.03
C LEU A 194 -1.33 15.89 -1.78
N ILE A 195 -0.31 15.03 -1.90
CA ILE A 195 -0.03 14.03 -0.86
C ILE A 195 1.37 14.12 -0.24
N GLU A 196 2.39 14.69 -0.90
CA GLU A 196 3.77 14.58 -0.37
C GLU A 196 3.95 15.27 0.99
N SER A 197 3.29 16.40 1.20
CA SER A 197 3.23 17.10 2.48
C SER A 197 2.04 16.67 3.35
N ALA A 198 1.12 15.84 2.83
CA ALA A 198 -0.04 15.37 3.59
C ALA A 198 0.40 14.54 4.80
N PRO A 199 -0.39 14.54 5.89
CA PRO A 199 -0.02 13.83 7.11
C PRO A 199 0.20 12.34 6.85
N LEU A 200 1.22 11.80 7.53
CA LEU A 200 1.34 10.36 7.73
C LEU A 200 0.17 9.90 8.62
N PRO A 201 -0.28 8.64 8.51
CA PRO A 201 -1.24 8.10 9.44
C PRO A 201 -0.73 8.21 10.89
N PRO A 202 -1.58 8.58 11.86
CA PRO A 202 -1.17 8.68 13.24
C PRO A 202 -0.77 7.29 13.74
N THR A 203 0.29 7.23 14.55
CA THR A 203 0.76 5.98 15.16
C THR A 203 -0.35 5.26 15.94
N SER A 204 -1.25 6.02 16.56
CA SER A 204 -2.40 5.48 17.30
C SER A 204 -3.45 4.77 16.43
N ALA A 205 -3.49 5.02 15.11
CA ALA A 205 -4.44 4.35 14.21
C ALA A 205 -4.09 2.87 13.99
N PHE A 206 -2.92 2.43 14.45
CA PHE A 206 -2.46 1.05 14.34
C PHE A 206 -2.08 0.49 15.70
N GLU A 207 -2.75 0.89 16.78
CA GLU A 207 -2.50 0.26 18.08
C GLU A 207 -3.13 -1.15 18.12
N PRO A 208 -2.38 -2.18 18.53
CA PRO A 208 -2.95 -3.51 18.71
C PRO A 208 -4.06 -3.51 19.75
N THR A 209 -5.19 -4.12 19.41
CA THR A 209 -6.31 -4.37 20.31
C THR A 209 -6.26 -5.80 20.84
N PRO A 210 -6.80 -6.08 22.04
CA PRO A 210 -6.87 -7.43 22.58
C PRO A 210 -7.71 -8.37 21.71
N VAL A 211 -7.22 -9.60 21.52
CA VAL A 211 -7.99 -10.74 21.03
C VAL A 211 -8.39 -11.60 22.23
N TYR A 212 -9.69 -11.74 22.44
CA TYR A 212 -10.29 -12.46 23.54
C TYR A 212 -10.43 -13.94 23.20
N ARG A 213 -10.03 -14.82 24.13
CA ARG A 213 -10.20 -16.27 24.01
C ARG A 213 -11.33 -16.74 24.91
N PHE A 214 -12.19 -17.57 24.36
CA PHE A 214 -13.29 -18.21 25.06
C PHE A 214 -13.12 -19.72 25.04
N TRP A 215 -13.48 -20.37 26.15
CA TRP A 215 -13.58 -21.82 26.27
C TRP A 215 -15.04 -22.24 26.43
N SER A 216 -15.45 -23.28 25.72
CA SER A 216 -16.72 -23.96 25.92
C SER A 216 -16.48 -25.38 26.44
N ALA A 217 -16.75 -25.59 27.73
CA ALA A 217 -16.69 -26.91 28.36
C ALA A 217 -17.78 -27.86 27.84
N LEU A 218 -18.91 -27.33 27.34
CA LEU A 218 -19.98 -28.12 26.75
C LEU A 218 -19.58 -28.72 25.39
N ASN A 219 -18.82 -27.96 24.61
CA ASN A 219 -18.51 -28.31 23.23
C ASN A 219 -17.04 -28.73 23.02
N ASP A 220 -16.22 -28.66 24.07
CA ASP A 220 -14.75 -28.82 24.06
C ASP A 220 -14.08 -27.98 22.97
N LYS A 221 -14.41 -26.68 22.90
CA LYS A 221 -13.97 -25.79 21.83
C LYS A 221 -13.54 -24.44 22.35
N HIS A 222 -12.63 -23.84 21.60
CA HIS A 222 -12.23 -22.46 21.78
C HIS A 222 -12.79 -21.55 20.67
N PHE A 223 -12.90 -20.28 21.01
CA PHE A 223 -13.30 -19.21 20.09
C PHE A 223 -12.45 -17.95 20.36
N TRP A 224 -12.13 -17.19 19.31
CA TRP A 224 -11.32 -15.98 19.39
C TRP A 224 -12.01 -14.80 18.69
N THR A 225 -12.00 -13.63 19.33
CA THR A 225 -12.51 -12.40 18.73
C THR A 225 -11.70 -11.17 19.14
N ALA A 226 -11.46 -10.27 18.19
CA ALA A 226 -10.93 -8.93 18.48
C ALA A 226 -12.06 -7.89 18.70
N ASP A 227 -13.32 -8.28 18.47
CA ASP A 227 -14.47 -7.41 18.65
C ASP A 227 -14.93 -7.44 20.11
N ALA A 228 -14.73 -6.31 20.80
CA ALA A 228 -15.15 -6.15 22.19
C ALA A 228 -16.69 -6.25 22.35
N ALA A 229 -17.47 -5.84 21.35
CA ALA A 229 -18.93 -5.97 21.39
C ALA A 229 -19.38 -7.43 21.19
N GLU A 230 -18.69 -8.19 20.33
CA GLU A 230 -18.91 -9.64 20.19
C GLU A 230 -18.57 -10.35 21.51
N ARG A 231 -17.42 -10.02 22.13
CA ARG A 231 -17.04 -10.50 23.46
C ARG A 231 -18.15 -10.23 24.49
N ASP A 232 -18.60 -8.98 24.60
CA ASP A 232 -19.59 -8.58 25.60
C ASP A 232 -20.94 -9.29 25.37
N THR A 233 -21.32 -9.46 24.11
CA THR A 233 -22.52 -10.21 23.73
C THR A 233 -22.41 -11.69 24.12
N VAL A 234 -21.27 -12.33 23.87
CA VAL A 234 -21.06 -13.75 24.20
C VAL A 234 -21.13 -13.97 25.72
N VAL A 235 -20.44 -13.11 26.49
CA VAL A 235 -20.47 -13.16 27.96
C VAL A 235 -21.88 -12.95 28.50
N ALA A 236 -22.63 -11.99 27.97
CA ALA A 236 -23.96 -11.67 28.47
C ALA A 236 -25.02 -12.71 28.08
N ARG A 237 -24.97 -13.23 26.85
CA ARG A 237 -26.04 -14.04 26.26
C ARG A 237 -25.88 -15.54 26.48
N TRP A 238 -24.64 -16.03 26.55
CA TRP A 238 -24.35 -17.45 26.65
C TRP A 238 -23.33 -17.82 27.75
N PRO A 239 -23.48 -17.31 28.98
CA PRO A 239 -22.52 -17.54 30.07
C PRO A 239 -22.42 -19.01 30.52
N HIS A 240 -23.44 -19.82 30.22
CA HIS A 240 -23.47 -21.25 30.51
C HIS A 240 -22.80 -22.10 29.42
N ILE A 241 -22.49 -21.51 28.26
CA ILE A 241 -21.85 -22.20 27.13
C ILE A 241 -20.40 -21.75 26.99
N TRP A 242 -20.14 -20.46 27.20
CA TRP A 242 -18.84 -19.83 26.95
C TRP A 242 -18.30 -19.16 28.20
N THR A 243 -17.07 -19.50 28.55
CA THR A 243 -16.28 -18.84 29.60
C THR A 243 -15.21 -17.99 28.93
N LEU A 244 -15.14 -16.70 29.26
CA LEU A 244 -14.06 -15.83 28.83
C LEU A 244 -12.79 -16.19 29.62
N GLU A 245 -11.75 -16.63 28.92
CA GLU A 245 -10.43 -16.92 29.54
C GLU A 245 -9.54 -15.68 29.61
N GLY A 246 -9.90 -14.61 28.88
CA GLY A 246 -9.20 -13.33 28.88
C GLY A 246 -8.57 -13.01 27.52
N THR A 247 -7.53 -12.18 27.54
CA THR A 247 -6.77 -11.81 26.34
C THR A 247 -5.75 -12.89 26.00
N ALA A 248 -5.87 -13.52 24.83
CA ALA A 248 -4.89 -14.48 24.36
C ALA A 248 -3.65 -13.81 23.74
N TYR A 249 -3.87 -12.77 22.93
CA TYR A 249 -2.84 -11.96 22.29
C TYR A 249 -3.46 -10.64 21.82
N SER A 250 -2.69 -9.77 21.16
CA SER A 250 -3.22 -8.58 20.50
C SER A 250 -3.19 -8.72 18.98
N ALA A 251 -4.06 -8.00 18.27
CA ALA A 251 -4.11 -7.94 16.81
C ALA A 251 -4.64 -6.56 16.38
N PHE A 252 -4.77 -6.29 15.08
CA PHE A 252 -5.31 -5.01 14.61
C PHE A 252 -6.72 -5.21 14.07
N THR A 253 -7.70 -4.39 14.46
CA THR A 253 -9.07 -4.47 13.91
C THR A 253 -9.23 -3.75 12.58
N THR A 254 -8.28 -2.86 12.26
CA THR A 254 -8.11 -2.25 10.94
C THR A 254 -6.77 -2.69 10.37
N PRO A 255 -6.59 -2.78 9.04
CA PRO A 255 -5.31 -3.23 8.54
C PRO A 255 -4.22 -2.22 8.93
N ALA A 256 -3.06 -2.75 9.28
CA ALA A 256 -1.87 -2.01 9.70
C ALA A 256 -0.68 -2.32 8.77
N PRO A 257 0.34 -1.46 8.69
CA PRO A 257 1.52 -1.75 7.88
C PRO A 257 2.13 -3.13 8.19
N GLY A 258 2.41 -3.90 7.14
CA GLY A 258 2.99 -5.23 7.24
C GLY A 258 2.01 -6.34 7.63
N THR A 259 0.75 -6.02 7.93
CA THR A 259 -0.26 -7.02 8.30
C THR A 259 -0.99 -7.60 7.08
N VAL A 260 -1.49 -8.83 7.21
CA VAL A 260 -2.48 -9.47 6.34
C VAL A 260 -3.79 -9.65 7.12
N PRO A 261 -4.93 -9.75 6.42
CA PRO A 261 -6.18 -10.20 7.04
C PRO A 261 -6.05 -11.63 7.58
N LEU A 262 -6.64 -11.87 8.74
CA LEU A 262 -6.97 -13.19 9.26
C LEU A 262 -8.44 -13.47 8.96
N TYR A 263 -8.67 -14.48 8.14
CA TYR A 263 -9.99 -14.88 7.66
C TYR A 263 -10.65 -15.84 8.64
N ARG A 264 -11.94 -15.63 8.95
CA ARG A 264 -12.73 -16.49 9.85
C ARG A 264 -13.76 -17.30 9.08
N PHE A 265 -13.90 -18.56 9.48
CA PHE A 265 -14.90 -19.48 8.97
C PHE A 265 -15.65 -20.15 10.12
N TRP A 266 -16.95 -20.37 9.90
CA TRP A 266 -17.81 -21.12 10.80
C TRP A 266 -18.09 -22.52 10.24
N ASN A 267 -17.81 -23.55 11.04
CA ASN A 267 -18.17 -24.93 10.74
C ASN A 267 -19.64 -25.16 11.11
N ARG A 268 -20.50 -25.32 10.11
CA ARG A 268 -21.95 -25.52 10.31
C ARG A 268 -22.33 -26.89 10.86
N LEU A 269 -21.42 -27.86 10.76
CA LEU A 269 -21.69 -29.25 11.14
C LEU A 269 -21.17 -29.58 12.54
N GLN A 270 -20.18 -28.81 13.02
CA GLN A 270 -19.45 -29.13 14.24
C GLN A 270 -19.29 -27.93 15.18
N ASP A 271 -19.98 -26.82 14.95
CA ASP A 271 -20.00 -25.65 15.84
C ASP A 271 -18.61 -25.13 16.24
N GLY A 272 -17.70 -25.03 15.27
CA GLY A 272 -16.30 -24.64 15.49
C GLY A 272 -15.84 -23.56 14.52
N HIS A 273 -14.78 -22.83 14.89
CA HIS A 273 -14.17 -21.82 14.03
C HIS A 273 -12.86 -22.30 13.43
N PHE A 274 -12.56 -21.78 12.24
CA PHE A 274 -11.28 -21.91 11.56
C PHE A 274 -10.79 -20.51 11.16
N TYR A 275 -9.51 -20.27 11.39
CA TYR A 275 -8.82 -19.02 11.08
C TYR A 275 -7.58 -19.29 10.24
N THR A 276 -7.38 -18.46 9.22
CA THR A 276 -6.18 -18.51 8.37
C THR A 276 -5.75 -17.12 7.92
N ALA A 277 -4.44 -16.89 7.91
CA ALA A 277 -3.82 -15.71 7.30
C ALA A 277 -3.41 -15.96 5.83
N ASN A 278 -3.59 -17.19 5.34
CA ASN A 278 -3.25 -17.58 3.98
C ASN A 278 -4.46 -17.37 3.07
N ALA A 279 -4.35 -16.42 2.15
CA ALA A 279 -5.42 -16.08 1.19
C ALA A 279 -5.78 -17.26 0.27
N ALA A 280 -4.81 -18.09 -0.14
CA ALA A 280 -5.05 -19.26 -0.97
C ALA A 280 -5.80 -20.36 -0.18
N GLU A 281 -5.44 -20.58 1.08
CA GLU A 281 -6.19 -21.51 1.96
C GLU A 281 -7.64 -21.01 2.16
N ARG A 282 -7.82 -19.70 2.37
CA ARG A 282 -9.14 -19.07 2.41
C ARG A 282 -9.93 -19.34 1.12
N ASP A 283 -9.32 -19.13 -0.04
CA ASP A 283 -9.97 -19.31 -1.35
C ASP A 283 -10.34 -20.78 -1.58
N ASP A 284 -9.45 -21.72 -1.28
CA ASP A 284 -9.70 -23.16 -1.41
C ASP A 284 -10.82 -23.63 -0.46
N VAL A 285 -10.81 -23.22 0.81
CA VAL A 285 -11.87 -23.59 1.77
C VAL A 285 -13.20 -22.99 1.35
N ALA A 286 -13.22 -21.71 0.96
CA ALA A 286 -14.43 -21.02 0.53
C ALA A 286 -15.04 -21.58 -0.76
N ALA A 287 -14.20 -22.08 -1.68
CA ALA A 287 -14.66 -22.62 -2.96
C ALA A 287 -15.04 -24.11 -2.89
N ARG A 288 -14.33 -24.91 -2.09
CA ARG A 288 -14.40 -26.39 -2.18
C ARG A 288 -15.12 -27.03 -1.00
N LEU A 289 -15.21 -26.36 0.15
CA LEU A 289 -15.74 -26.94 1.38
C LEU A 289 -17.00 -26.20 1.88
N THR A 290 -17.83 -25.72 0.95
CA THR A 290 -19.01 -24.88 1.23
C THR A 290 -20.08 -25.54 2.08
N ASP A 291 -20.17 -26.87 2.05
CA ASP A 291 -21.13 -27.64 2.84
C ASP A 291 -20.76 -27.68 4.33
N THR A 292 -19.46 -27.49 4.64
CA THR A 292 -18.92 -27.55 6.01
C THR A 292 -18.60 -26.16 6.54
N TRP A 293 -17.88 -25.35 5.76
CA TRP A 293 -17.30 -24.09 6.20
C TRP A 293 -17.99 -22.90 5.54
N LYS A 294 -18.60 -22.05 6.36
CA LYS A 294 -19.12 -20.75 5.96
C LYS A 294 -18.05 -19.70 6.16
N TYR A 295 -17.65 -19.03 5.08
CA TYR A 295 -16.80 -17.84 5.19
C TYR A 295 -17.55 -16.71 5.91
N GLU A 296 -16.94 -16.15 6.95
CA GLU A 296 -17.52 -15.07 7.76
C GLU A 296 -16.85 -13.71 7.52
N GLY A 297 -15.78 -13.68 6.72
CA GLY A 297 -15.04 -12.47 6.41
C GLY A 297 -13.69 -12.37 7.14
N ILE A 298 -13.21 -11.14 7.26
CA ILE A 298 -11.97 -10.81 7.98
C ILE A 298 -12.33 -10.67 9.46
N ALA A 299 -11.67 -11.43 10.34
CA ALA A 299 -11.83 -11.29 11.77
C ALA A 299 -11.02 -10.12 12.33
N TYR A 300 -9.74 -10.05 11.95
CA TYR A 300 -8.79 -9.01 12.32
C TYR A 300 -7.53 -9.15 11.46
N TYR A 301 -6.52 -8.32 11.68
CA TYR A 301 -5.28 -8.28 10.92
C TYR A 301 -4.10 -8.69 11.79
N VAL A 302 -3.21 -9.49 11.21
CA VAL A 302 -2.05 -10.11 11.86
C VAL A 302 -0.84 -9.98 10.95
N TYR A 303 0.36 -10.19 11.48
CA TYR A 303 1.54 -10.24 10.63
C TYR A 303 1.66 -11.62 9.96
N PRO A 304 2.13 -11.71 8.70
CA PRO A 304 2.51 -12.98 8.08
C PRO A 304 3.48 -13.78 8.96
N TYR A 305 3.46 -15.12 8.84
CA TYR A 305 4.37 -16.00 9.58
C TYR A 305 5.85 -15.63 9.38
N ASP A 306 6.23 -15.25 8.16
CA ASP A 306 7.58 -14.86 7.76
C ASP A 306 7.90 -13.37 8.01
N SER A 307 7.00 -12.64 8.69
CA SER A 307 7.22 -11.23 8.99
C SER A 307 8.44 -11.02 9.90
N THR A 308 9.22 -10.00 9.58
CA THR A 308 10.37 -9.53 10.37
C THR A 308 10.02 -8.40 11.33
N ALA A 309 8.72 -8.12 11.54
CA ALA A 309 8.26 -7.09 12.47
C ALA A 309 8.74 -7.39 13.90
N SER A 310 9.45 -6.44 14.50
CA SER A 310 9.91 -6.52 15.90
C SER A 310 8.74 -6.55 16.87
N GLY A 311 8.95 -7.11 18.07
CA GLY A 311 7.90 -7.15 19.10
C GLY A 311 6.73 -8.06 18.73
N THR A 312 6.96 -9.10 17.92
CA THR A 312 5.93 -10.07 17.53
C THR A 312 6.31 -11.49 17.91
N VAL A 313 5.29 -12.30 18.23
CA VAL A 313 5.40 -13.75 18.51
C VAL A 313 4.58 -14.55 17.51
N THR A 314 4.94 -15.80 17.27
CA THR A 314 4.17 -16.70 16.41
C THR A 314 2.90 -17.19 17.12
N VAL A 315 1.87 -17.50 16.32
CA VAL A 315 0.67 -18.19 16.76
C VAL A 315 0.66 -19.58 16.14
N ALA A 316 0.78 -20.59 17.00
CA ALA A 316 0.69 -21.99 16.66
C ALA A 316 -0.76 -22.37 16.32
N ARG A 317 -0.95 -23.21 15.31
CA ARG A 317 -2.24 -23.80 14.93
C ARG A 317 -2.24 -25.31 15.15
N PHE A 318 -3.32 -25.82 15.71
CA PHE A 318 -3.55 -27.24 15.94
C PHE A 318 -4.91 -27.64 15.39
N LEU A 319 -4.99 -28.83 14.80
CA LEU A 319 -6.24 -29.43 14.34
C LEU A 319 -6.62 -30.64 15.19
N ASN A 320 -7.83 -30.63 15.74
CA ASN A 320 -8.46 -31.84 16.24
C ASN A 320 -9.19 -32.55 15.09
N ARG A 321 -8.59 -33.60 14.52
CA ARG A 321 -9.15 -34.32 13.35
C ARG A 321 -10.45 -35.07 13.66
N GLN A 322 -10.68 -35.47 14.91
CA GLN A 322 -11.89 -36.19 15.31
C GLN A 322 -13.08 -35.24 15.44
N LYS A 323 -12.85 -34.03 15.96
CA LYS A 323 -13.88 -33.03 16.25
C LYS A 323 -13.89 -31.83 15.29
N GLY A 324 -13.06 -31.88 14.24
CA GLY A 324 -12.86 -30.90 13.15
C GLY A 324 -12.86 -29.43 13.57
N HIS A 325 -12.17 -29.11 14.67
CA HIS A 325 -11.97 -27.74 15.12
C HIS A 325 -10.50 -27.48 15.41
N HIS A 326 -10.16 -26.19 15.45
CA HIS A 326 -8.80 -25.73 15.59
C HIS A 326 -8.56 -25.12 16.97
N PHE A 327 -7.31 -25.19 17.41
CA PHE A 327 -6.80 -24.51 18.58
C PHE A 327 -5.62 -23.62 18.19
N TYR A 328 -5.56 -22.43 18.78
CA TYR A 328 -4.55 -21.42 18.48
C TYR A 328 -3.93 -20.88 19.75
N THR A 329 -2.60 -20.75 19.77
CA THR A 329 -1.91 -20.14 20.91
C THR A 329 -0.65 -19.40 20.49
N SER A 330 -0.43 -18.23 21.09
CA SER A 330 0.83 -17.48 21.03
C SER A 330 1.77 -17.80 22.19
N ASP A 331 1.33 -18.59 23.16
CA ASP A 331 2.16 -19.02 24.29
C ASP A 331 2.95 -20.28 23.89
N ALA A 332 4.27 -20.13 23.78
CA ALA A 332 5.17 -21.22 23.46
C ALA A 332 5.08 -22.38 24.48
N SER A 333 4.84 -22.08 25.77
CA SER A 333 4.72 -23.10 26.81
C SER A 333 3.42 -23.90 26.66
N GLU A 334 2.32 -23.22 26.30
CA GLU A 334 1.04 -23.87 26.03
C GLU A 334 1.15 -24.75 24.77
N ARG A 335 1.74 -24.21 23.69
CA ARG A 335 2.05 -24.97 22.48
C ARG A 335 2.83 -26.25 22.79
N ASP A 336 3.96 -26.12 23.50
CA ASP A 336 4.86 -27.24 23.79
C ASP A 336 4.17 -28.27 24.70
N THR A 337 3.33 -27.80 25.63
CA THR A 337 2.49 -28.67 26.48
C THR A 337 1.48 -29.45 25.66
N VAL A 338 0.78 -28.82 24.71
CA VAL A 338 -0.20 -29.48 23.85
C VAL A 338 0.46 -30.56 22.99
N ILE A 339 1.61 -30.26 22.40
CA ILE A 339 2.41 -31.20 21.62
C ILE A 339 2.84 -32.40 22.47
N ALA A 340 3.33 -32.16 23.69
CA ALA A 340 3.87 -33.21 24.54
C ALA A 340 2.78 -34.09 25.17
N ARG A 341 1.67 -33.50 25.63
CA ARG A 341 0.65 -34.21 26.43
C ARG A 341 -0.46 -34.83 25.60
N TRP A 342 -0.82 -34.23 24.46
CA TRP A 342 -1.99 -34.64 23.69
C TRP A 342 -1.73 -34.83 22.18
N PRO A 343 -0.61 -35.48 21.76
CA PRO A 343 -0.25 -35.62 20.35
C PRO A 343 -1.23 -36.49 19.54
N HIS A 344 -2.04 -37.32 20.20
CA HIS A 344 -3.06 -38.16 19.59
C HIS A 344 -4.41 -37.45 19.42
N ILE A 345 -4.60 -36.29 20.05
CA ILE A 345 -5.81 -35.47 19.97
C ILE A 345 -5.57 -34.29 19.03
N TRP A 346 -4.43 -33.62 19.20
CA TRP A 346 -4.07 -32.40 18.51
C TRP A 346 -2.95 -32.65 17.51
N TYR A 347 -3.27 -32.48 16.22
CA TYR A 347 -2.28 -32.46 15.16
C TYR A 347 -1.70 -31.04 15.06
N TYR A 348 -0.40 -30.90 15.33
CA TYR A 348 0.30 -29.63 15.18
C TYR A 348 0.47 -29.28 13.70
N GLU A 349 -0.11 -28.17 13.27
CA GLU A 349 -0.06 -27.70 11.88
C GLU A 349 1.02 -26.64 11.64
N GLY A 350 1.75 -26.27 12.69
CA GLY A 350 2.83 -25.28 12.62
C GLY A 350 2.44 -23.91 13.15
N ASP A 351 3.41 -23.00 13.08
CA ASP A 351 3.22 -21.57 13.34
C ASP A 351 2.63 -20.92 12.08
N ASN A 352 1.47 -20.28 12.21
CA ASN A 352 0.65 -19.90 11.04
C ASN A 352 0.70 -18.39 10.73
N PHE A 353 0.80 -17.56 11.76
CA PHE A 353 0.91 -16.10 11.65
C PHE A 353 1.62 -15.53 12.88
N ARG A 354 1.90 -14.22 12.87
CA ARG A 354 2.51 -13.52 14.00
C ARG A 354 1.60 -12.42 14.54
N VAL A 355 1.70 -12.17 15.84
CA VAL A 355 0.92 -11.17 16.57
C VAL A 355 1.82 -10.31 17.45
N PRO A 356 1.48 -9.03 17.70
CA PRO A 356 2.17 -8.21 18.69
C PRO A 356 2.26 -8.89 20.06
N THR A 357 3.41 -8.77 20.73
CA THR A 357 3.53 -9.19 22.12
C THR A 357 2.62 -8.33 23.01
N VAL A 358 2.00 -8.95 24.00
CA VAL A 358 1.19 -8.22 24.99
C VAL A 358 2.11 -7.22 25.71
N GLY A 359 1.90 -5.92 25.48
CA GLY A 359 2.72 -4.83 26.04
C GLY A 359 3.87 -4.33 25.14
N GLY A 360 4.05 -4.87 23.93
CA GLY A 360 4.97 -4.34 22.94
C GLY A 360 4.38 -3.12 22.23
N ARG A 361 4.93 -1.92 22.46
CA ARG A 361 4.70 -0.79 21.55
C ARG A 361 5.38 -1.13 20.22
N ALA A 362 4.62 -1.02 19.12
CA ALA A 362 5.10 -1.23 17.75
C ALA A 362 6.18 -0.21 17.35
#